data_AF-A0A8B9JCC9-F1
#
_entry.id   AF-A0A8B9JCC9-F1
#
_cell.length_a   1.000
_cell.length_b   1.000
_cell.length_c   1.000
_cell.angle_alpha   90.00
_cell.angle_beta   90.00
_cell.angle_gamma   90.00
#
_symmetry.space_group_name_H-M   'P 1'
#
loop_
_entity.id
_entity.type
_entity.pdbx_description
1 polymer ?
#
loop_
_entity_poly.entity_id
_entity_poly.type
_entity_poly.pdbx_seq_one_letter_code
_entity_poly.pdbx_strand_id
1 'polypeptide(L)'
;IMQNSLPELVKCDVFSLFNQMRSVSVDLNNDSSLLIDIPDALCERDKVKFTVHTKTTLNSFQKPEFSVPRQHEDFIWLHDTLVETEEYAGLIIPPAPPKPDFEGPREKMHKLGEGESTMTKEEYAKMKQELEAEYLAVFKKTVQVHEIFLQRLSSHPVFSKDRNFQIFLEYDQDLSVRRKNAKEFFGGFFKNMVKSADEVLISGIKDVDEFFEQEKTFLLDYFSKIKDATAKAEKMTRSHKNVADDYIHISATVSNIGAEDNTKVEGRVASDQELKLTELLRYYMRDIQAAKDLLYRRARALADYENSNKALDKARLKSKDIPQAEENQRQCLQKFDKLSESGKQELTSFKGRRVVAFRKNLIEMAELEIKHAKNSTALLQGCIEMLKVN
;
A
#
# COMPACT_ATOMS: atom_id res chain seq x y z
N ILE A 1 38.56 6.15 1.04
CA ILE A 1 38.31 6.20 2.51
C ILE A 1 37.00 6.94 2.76
N MET A 2 35.92 6.50 2.13
CA MET A 2 34.55 7.04 2.26
C MET A 2 33.58 5.87 2.04
N GLN A 3 33.59 4.94 3.00
CA GLN A 3 32.74 3.74 2.95
C GLN A 3 32.17 3.37 4.34
N ASN A 4 32.40 4.19 5.37
CA ASN A 4 32.10 3.85 6.77
C ASN A 4 31.26 4.90 7.53
N SER A 5 30.47 5.73 6.86
CA SER A 5 29.69 6.80 7.53
C SER A 5 28.19 6.80 7.23
N LEU A 6 27.61 5.62 7.01
CA LEU A 6 26.25 5.37 7.49
C LEU A 6 26.46 4.51 8.73
N PRO A 7 26.32 5.08 9.95
CA PRO A 7 26.59 4.32 11.15
C PRO A 7 25.63 3.11 11.20
N GLU A 8 26.09 2.03 11.82
CA GLU A 8 25.34 0.82 12.22
C GLU A 8 24.12 1.11 13.14
N LEU A 9 23.62 2.36 13.15
CA LEU A 9 22.70 2.97 14.10
C LEU A 9 21.25 3.08 13.59
N VAL A 10 20.79 2.10 12.79
CA VAL A 10 19.35 1.78 12.76
C VAL A 10 19.14 0.35 13.24
N LYS A 11 19.94 -0.08 14.22
CA LYS A 11 19.64 -1.18 15.13
C LYS A 11 19.23 -0.58 16.49
N CYS A 12 18.13 0.18 16.51
CA CYS A 12 17.57 0.70 17.75
C CYS A 12 16.19 0.10 17.96
N ASP A 13 16.00 -0.51 19.13
CA ASP A 13 14.83 -1.26 19.59
C ASP A 13 13.49 -0.75 19.05
N VAL A 14 13.07 -1.36 17.95
CA VAL A 14 11.81 -1.12 17.23
C VAL A 14 10.61 -1.63 18.05
N PHE A 15 10.85 -2.49 19.04
CA PHE A 15 9.83 -3.32 19.71
C PHE A 15 8.91 -2.55 20.67
N SER A 16 9.42 -1.57 21.42
CA SER A 16 8.65 -0.85 22.45
C SER A 16 7.74 0.25 21.88
N LEU A 17 8.19 0.93 20.81
CA LEU A 17 7.44 1.97 20.11
C LEU A 17 6.47 1.43 19.02
N PHE A 18 6.56 0.13 18.69
CA PHE A 18 5.71 -0.53 17.69
C PHE A 18 4.24 -0.60 18.11
N ASN A 19 3.99 -0.78 19.41
CA ASN A 19 2.63 -0.96 19.94
C ASN A 19 1.83 0.35 20.06
N GLN A 20 2.47 1.52 20.05
CA GLN A 20 1.81 2.80 20.34
C GLN A 20 1.32 3.54 19.08
N MET A 21 1.76 3.13 17.87
CA MET A 21 1.49 3.81 16.59
C MET A 21 0.90 2.88 15.51
N ARG A 22 0.15 1.82 15.86
CA ARG A 22 -0.65 1.08 14.86
C ARG A 22 -1.74 1.99 14.27
N SER A 23 -1.37 2.86 13.34
CA SER A 23 -2.28 3.69 12.58
C SER A 23 -2.66 2.95 11.32
N VAL A 24 -3.88 2.39 11.29
CA VAL A 24 -4.45 1.63 10.17
C VAL A 24 -3.97 0.16 10.12
N SER A 25 -4.21 -0.62 11.18
CA SER A 25 -4.46 -2.05 10.97
C SER A 25 -5.89 -2.19 10.43
N VAL A 26 -6.02 -2.61 9.18
CA VAL A 26 -7.23 -3.32 8.76
C VAL A 26 -7.22 -4.58 9.59
N ASP A 27 -8.00 -4.64 10.67
CA ASP A 27 -8.03 -5.82 11.55
C ASP A 27 -8.57 -7.00 10.72
N LEU A 28 -7.65 -7.74 10.13
CA LEU A 28 -7.90 -9.01 9.49
C LEU A 28 -7.82 -10.05 10.63
N ASN A 29 -8.93 -10.73 10.89
CA ASN A 29 -9.16 -11.69 11.99
C ASN A 29 -7.89 -12.38 12.55
N ASN A 30 -7.73 -12.34 13.88
CA ASN A 30 -6.63 -12.96 14.64
C ASN A 30 -6.63 -14.51 14.68
N ASP A 31 -7.67 -15.18 14.15
CA ASP A 31 -7.73 -16.65 14.03
C ASP A 31 -7.23 -17.13 12.66
N SER A 32 -6.11 -16.60 12.17
CA SER A 32 -5.53 -17.05 10.91
C SER A 32 -4.52 -18.17 11.15
N SER A 33 -4.63 -19.24 10.37
CA SER A 33 -3.64 -20.33 10.34
C SER A 33 -2.25 -19.90 9.83
N LEU A 34 -2.14 -18.67 9.32
CA LEU A 34 -0.92 -18.04 8.81
C LEU A 34 -0.90 -16.59 9.29
N LEU A 35 -0.01 -16.27 10.23
CA LEU A 35 0.23 -14.95 10.80
C LEU A 35 1.55 -14.41 10.28
N ILE A 36 1.54 -13.16 9.81
CA ILE A 36 2.70 -12.51 9.21
C ILE A 36 2.83 -11.11 9.77
N ASP A 37 4.06 -10.78 10.20
CA ASP A 37 4.48 -9.45 10.63
C ASP A 37 5.89 -9.15 10.12
N ILE A 38 6.22 -7.87 10.08
CA ILE A 38 7.55 -7.39 9.69
C ILE A 38 8.15 -6.67 10.92
N PRO A 39 8.84 -7.40 11.82
CA PRO A 39 9.35 -6.84 13.07
C PRO A 39 10.42 -5.78 12.86
N ASP A 40 11.20 -5.89 11.78
CA ASP A 40 12.21 -4.94 11.41
C ASP A 40 12.47 -4.92 9.89
N ALA A 41 13.21 -3.90 9.48
CA ALA A 41 13.80 -3.81 8.15
C ALA A 41 15.14 -3.05 8.23
N LEU A 42 16.00 -3.27 7.25
CA LEU A 42 17.33 -2.69 7.19
C LEU A 42 17.49 -1.96 5.86
N CYS A 43 17.91 -0.71 5.95
CA CYS A 43 18.20 0.10 4.77
C CYS A 43 19.70 -0.01 4.44
N GLU A 44 20.03 -0.78 3.41
CA GLU A 44 21.39 -0.95 2.90
C GLU A 44 21.56 -0.16 1.59
N ARG A 45 22.30 0.96 1.63
CA ARG A 45 22.46 1.86 0.47
C ARG A 45 21.10 2.22 -0.14
N ASP A 46 20.83 1.88 -1.39
CA ASP A 46 19.60 2.13 -2.14
C ASP A 46 18.49 1.08 -1.94
N LYS A 47 18.74 0.06 -1.11
CA LYS A 47 17.83 -1.07 -0.91
C LYS A 47 17.30 -1.14 0.51
N VAL A 48 16.08 -1.65 0.64
CA VAL A 48 15.42 -1.91 1.92
C VAL A 48 15.14 -3.40 2.00
N LYS A 49 15.67 -4.04 3.04
CA LYS A 49 15.47 -5.47 3.35
C LYS A 49 14.54 -5.59 4.54
N PHE A 50 13.37 -6.15 4.33
CA PHE A 50 12.36 -6.44 5.35
C PHE A 50 12.63 -7.81 5.94
N THR A 51 12.66 -7.92 7.27
CA THR A 51 12.62 -9.21 7.95
C THR A 51 11.16 -9.63 8.01
N VAL A 52 10.76 -10.57 7.16
CA VAL A 52 9.39 -11.09 7.15
C VAL A 52 9.32 -12.24 8.13
N HIS A 53 8.60 -12.04 9.23
CA HIS A 53 8.35 -13.06 10.24
C HIS A 53 7.03 -13.78 9.93
N THR A 54 7.02 -15.10 10.06
CA THR A 54 5.85 -15.93 9.81
C THR A 54 5.64 -16.92 10.93
N LYS A 55 4.41 -16.98 11.44
CA LYS A 55 3.90 -18.01 12.36
C LYS A 55 2.75 -18.75 11.69
N THR A 56 2.78 -20.07 11.70
CA THR A 56 1.82 -20.86 10.92
C THR A 56 1.46 -22.17 11.61
N THR A 57 0.21 -22.58 11.46
CA THR A 57 -0.28 -23.91 11.83
C THR A 57 -0.48 -24.79 10.59
N LEU A 58 -0.09 -24.33 9.39
CA LEU A 58 -0.26 -25.05 8.14
C LEU A 58 0.89 -26.04 7.90
N ASN A 59 0.55 -27.30 7.70
CA ASN A 59 1.52 -28.38 7.42
C ASN A 59 2.25 -28.24 6.07
N SER A 60 1.88 -27.27 5.23
CA SER A 60 2.59 -26.97 3.98
C SER A 60 3.93 -26.27 4.19
N PHE A 61 4.19 -25.75 5.39
CA PHE A 61 5.46 -25.14 5.78
C PHE A 61 6.30 -26.15 6.58
N GLN A 62 7.62 -26.07 6.47
CA GLN A 62 8.57 -26.96 7.15
C GLN A 62 8.68 -26.63 8.64
N LYS A 63 8.53 -25.35 9.00
CA LYS A 63 8.64 -24.86 10.39
C LYS A 63 7.38 -24.09 10.79
N PRO A 64 6.94 -24.18 12.05
CA PRO A 64 5.78 -23.43 12.54
C PRO A 64 6.08 -21.94 12.73
N GLU A 65 7.36 -21.57 12.82
CA GLU A 65 7.83 -20.19 13.03
C GLU A 65 9.20 -20.00 12.39
N PHE A 66 9.36 -18.94 11.59
CA PHE A 66 10.60 -18.60 10.89
C PHE A 66 10.60 -17.13 10.45
N SER A 67 11.76 -16.64 10.03
CA SER A 67 11.91 -15.31 9.44
C SER A 67 12.85 -15.34 8.24
N VAL A 68 12.54 -14.56 7.20
CA VAL A 68 13.36 -14.45 5.98
C VAL A 68 13.57 -12.99 5.59
N PRO A 69 14.74 -12.63 5.05
CA PRO A 69 14.95 -11.28 4.50
C PRO A 69 14.33 -11.16 3.11
N ARG A 70 13.64 -10.04 2.84
CA ARG A 70 13.05 -9.72 1.53
C ARG A 70 13.32 -8.29 1.12
N GLN A 71 13.66 -8.07 -0.14
CA GLN A 71 13.80 -6.75 -0.72
C GLN A 71 12.48 -6.30 -1.35
N HIS A 72 12.31 -4.99 -1.56
CA HIS A 72 11.10 -4.45 -2.19
C HIS A 72 10.78 -5.14 -3.53
N GLU A 73 11.80 -5.43 -4.34
CA GLU A 73 11.68 -6.13 -5.61
C GLU A 73 11.07 -7.53 -5.48
N ASP A 74 11.24 -8.21 -4.35
CA ASP A 74 10.64 -9.53 -4.10
C ASP A 74 9.12 -9.42 -3.93
N PHE A 75 8.63 -8.33 -3.32
CA PHE A 75 7.19 -8.05 -3.20
C PHE A 75 6.57 -7.77 -4.56
N ILE A 76 7.30 -7.03 -5.42
CA ILE A 76 6.87 -6.76 -6.80
C ILE A 76 6.83 -8.07 -7.61
N TRP A 77 7.85 -8.91 -7.50
CA TRP A 77 7.85 -10.23 -8.13
C TRP A 77 6.66 -11.09 -7.72
N LEU A 78 6.39 -11.16 -6.40
CA LEU A 78 5.25 -11.91 -5.89
C LEU A 78 3.94 -11.35 -6.46
N HIS A 79 3.73 -10.03 -6.37
CA HIS A 79 2.55 -9.38 -6.94
C HIS A 79 2.37 -9.70 -8.43
N ASP A 80 3.42 -9.51 -9.24
CA ASP A 80 3.37 -9.73 -10.68
C ASP A 80 3.07 -11.20 -11.02
N THR A 81 3.62 -12.13 -10.24
CA THR A 81 3.35 -13.56 -10.40
C THR A 81 1.90 -13.90 -10.10
N LEU A 82 1.31 -13.29 -9.06
CA LEU A 82 -0.12 -13.44 -8.76
C LEU A 82 -0.98 -12.86 -9.88
N VAL A 83 -0.61 -11.70 -10.44
CA VAL A 83 -1.33 -11.05 -11.54
C VAL A 83 -1.29 -11.89 -12.82
N GLU A 84 -0.17 -12.54 -13.10
CA GLU A 84 0.01 -13.40 -14.28
C GLU A 84 -0.64 -14.78 -14.16
N THR A 85 -1.01 -15.21 -12.95
CA THR A 85 -1.63 -16.51 -12.73
C THR A 85 -3.10 -16.48 -13.18
N GLU A 86 -3.42 -17.21 -14.25
CA GLU A 86 -4.76 -17.19 -14.85
C GLU A 86 -5.88 -17.55 -13.89
N GLU A 87 -5.62 -18.47 -12.96
CA GLU A 87 -6.60 -18.90 -11.96
C GLU A 87 -7.02 -17.78 -11.00
N TYR A 88 -6.19 -16.74 -10.86
CA TYR A 88 -6.42 -15.59 -9.99
C TYR A 88 -7.00 -14.38 -10.74
N ALA A 89 -7.32 -14.53 -12.04
CA ALA A 89 -7.84 -13.43 -12.84
C ALA A 89 -9.19 -12.88 -12.34
N GLY A 90 -9.94 -13.68 -11.58
CA GLY A 90 -11.24 -13.31 -10.98
C GLY A 90 -11.11 -12.83 -9.54
N LEU A 91 -9.88 -12.63 -9.03
CA LEU A 91 -9.62 -12.22 -7.65
C LEU A 91 -9.11 -10.78 -7.55
N ILE A 92 -9.45 -10.06 -6.48
CA ILE A 92 -8.86 -8.74 -6.21
C ILE A 92 -7.49 -8.96 -5.60
N ILE A 93 -6.47 -8.89 -6.44
CA ILE A 93 -5.08 -9.02 -6.00
C ILE A 93 -4.72 -7.75 -5.22
N PRO A 94 -4.26 -7.86 -3.96
CA PRO A 94 -3.88 -6.69 -3.16
C PRO A 94 -2.87 -5.83 -3.91
N PRO A 95 -2.99 -4.49 -3.85
CA PRO A 95 -2.08 -3.62 -4.59
C PRO A 95 -0.65 -3.79 -4.10
N ALA A 96 0.30 -3.84 -5.03
CA ALA A 96 1.71 -3.86 -4.70
C ALA A 96 2.08 -2.70 -3.75
N PRO A 97 2.92 -2.92 -2.73
CA PRO A 97 3.48 -1.86 -1.91
C PRO A 97 4.18 -0.82 -2.80
N PRO A 98 4.12 0.48 -2.48
CA PRO A 98 4.89 1.49 -3.20
C PRO A 98 6.38 1.33 -2.88
N LYS A 99 7.24 1.74 -3.83
CA LYS A 99 8.68 1.76 -3.62
C LYS A 99 9.00 2.63 -2.40
N PRO A 100 9.79 2.13 -1.43
CA PRO A 100 10.23 2.94 -0.31
C PRO A 100 11.01 4.16 -0.81
N ASP A 101 10.64 5.35 -0.31
CA ASP A 101 11.32 6.60 -0.60
C ASP A 101 12.00 7.11 0.66
N PHE A 102 13.33 7.05 0.68
CA PHE A 102 14.18 7.53 1.76
C PHE A 102 15.10 8.66 1.30
N GLU A 103 14.93 9.19 0.07
CA GLU A 103 15.87 10.15 -0.52
C GLU A 103 15.92 11.46 0.27
N GLY A 104 14.74 12.03 0.57
CA GLY A 104 14.63 13.27 1.35
C GLY A 104 15.28 13.18 2.75
N PRO A 105 14.89 12.20 3.60
CA PRO A 105 15.53 12.01 4.90
C PRO A 105 17.04 11.76 4.83
N ARG A 106 17.52 11.03 3.81
CA ARG A 106 18.97 10.80 3.60
C ARG A 106 19.72 12.07 3.22
N GLU A 107 19.16 12.87 2.33
CA GLU A 107 19.78 14.13 1.90
C GLU A 107 19.89 15.11 3.07
N LYS A 108 18.85 15.20 3.91
CA LYS A 108 18.88 16.01 5.14
C LYS A 108 19.95 15.51 6.12
N MET A 109 20.05 14.19 6.33
CA MET A 109 21.10 13.59 7.17
C MET A 109 22.51 13.87 6.65
N HIS A 110 22.71 13.81 5.33
CA HIS A 110 24.00 14.14 4.71
C HIS A 110 24.38 15.60 4.95
N LYS A 111 23.46 16.53 4.68
CA LYS A 111 23.68 17.97 4.89
C LYS A 111 23.96 18.31 6.35
N LEU A 112 23.29 17.63 7.29
CA LEU A 112 23.56 17.80 8.71
C LEU A 112 25.00 17.39 9.05
N GLY A 113 25.49 16.29 8.47
CA GLY A 113 26.89 15.86 8.61
C GLY A 113 27.91 16.87 8.08
N GLU A 114 27.64 17.50 6.93
CA GLU A 114 28.51 18.55 6.38
C GLU A 114 28.56 19.80 7.27
N GLY A 115 27.45 20.12 7.95
CA GLY A 115 27.33 21.26 8.86
C GLY A 115 27.86 21.03 10.27
N GLU A 116 28.34 19.82 10.63
CA GLU A 116 28.72 19.46 12.01
C GLU A 116 29.73 20.43 12.62
N SER A 117 30.68 20.93 11.82
CA SER A 117 31.72 21.87 12.26
C SER A 117 31.24 23.31 12.48
N THR A 118 30.03 23.65 12.03
CA THR A 118 29.48 25.02 12.05
C THR A 118 28.42 25.26 13.13
N MET A 119 28.04 24.22 13.88
CA MET A 119 27.00 24.28 14.89
C MET A 119 27.50 23.77 16.25
N THR A 120 26.79 24.15 17.32
CA THR A 120 27.12 23.63 18.65
C THR A 120 26.79 22.14 18.75
N LYS A 121 27.44 21.43 19.69
CA LYS A 121 27.16 20.00 19.93
C LYS A 121 25.70 19.75 20.30
N GLU A 122 25.10 20.67 21.06
CA GLU A 122 23.71 20.58 21.49
C GLU A 122 22.73 20.78 20.33
N GLU A 123 22.97 21.78 19.46
CA GLU A 123 22.16 22.00 18.26
C GLU A 123 22.26 20.82 17.28
N TYR A 124 23.48 20.31 17.05
CA TYR A 124 23.70 19.14 16.20
C TYR A 124 22.93 17.92 16.72
N ALA A 125 23.03 17.64 18.03
CA ALA A 125 22.33 16.52 18.64
C ALA A 125 20.80 16.64 18.49
N LYS A 126 20.26 17.84 18.68
CA LYS A 126 18.81 18.10 18.54
C LYS A 126 18.35 17.90 17.08
N MET A 127 19.05 18.50 16.11
CA MET A 127 18.71 18.36 14.68
C MET A 127 18.84 16.91 14.21
N LYS A 128 19.88 16.21 14.68
CA LYS A 128 20.08 14.79 14.38
C LYS A 128 18.91 13.96 14.91
N GLN A 129 18.48 14.18 16.15
CA GLN A 129 17.36 13.47 16.75
C GLN A 129 16.04 13.70 15.99
N GLU A 130 15.79 14.93 15.53
CA GLU A 130 14.59 15.26 14.74
C GLU A 130 14.60 14.55 13.37
N LEU A 131 15.75 14.51 12.70
CA LEU A 131 15.90 13.78 11.43
C LEU A 131 15.80 12.26 11.61
N GLU A 132 16.34 11.71 12.71
CA GLU A 132 16.18 10.28 13.05
C GLU A 132 14.70 9.94 13.26
N ALA A 133 13.94 10.82 13.90
CA ALA A 133 12.49 10.65 14.07
C ALA A 133 11.72 10.72 12.74
N GLU A 134 12.06 11.66 11.86
CA GLU A 134 11.47 11.74 10.50
C GLU A 134 11.76 10.47 9.69
N TYR A 135 13.01 10.01 9.71
CA TYR A 135 13.43 8.77 9.06
C TYR A 135 12.65 7.57 9.60
N LEU A 136 12.55 7.45 10.92
CA LEU A 136 11.82 6.36 11.58
C LEU A 136 10.33 6.38 11.22
N ALA A 137 9.71 7.55 11.07
CA ALA A 137 8.30 7.66 10.66
C ALA A 137 8.08 7.12 9.24
N VAL A 138 8.93 7.52 8.28
CA VAL A 138 8.91 7.02 6.90
C VAL A 138 9.15 5.51 6.85
N PHE A 139 10.09 5.04 7.67
CA PHE A 139 10.42 3.63 7.79
C PHE A 139 9.25 2.80 8.31
N LYS A 140 8.63 3.20 9.43
CA LYS A 140 7.46 2.53 10.00
C LYS A 140 6.30 2.45 9.02
N LYS A 141 6.03 3.56 8.32
CA LYS A 141 5.02 3.61 7.27
C LYS A 141 5.31 2.61 6.15
N THR A 142 6.57 2.54 5.72
CA THR A 142 7.01 1.59 4.68
C THR A 142 6.78 0.15 5.13
N VAL A 143 7.26 -0.21 6.32
CA VAL A 143 7.08 -1.54 6.92
C VAL A 143 5.60 -1.91 6.99
N GLN A 144 4.76 -1.00 7.51
CA GLN A 144 3.33 -1.23 7.64
C GLN A 144 2.66 -1.51 6.29
N VAL A 145 2.97 -0.76 5.23
CA VAL A 145 2.34 -0.97 3.92
C VAL A 145 2.76 -2.31 3.31
N HIS A 146 4.01 -2.74 3.51
CA HIS A 146 4.49 -4.06 3.07
C HIS A 146 3.85 -5.19 3.88
N GLU A 147 3.70 -5.01 5.19
CA GLU A 147 3.05 -5.97 6.08
C GLU A 147 1.57 -6.15 5.70
N ILE A 148 0.83 -5.06 5.48
CA ILE A 148 -0.59 -5.10 5.06
C ILE A 148 -0.74 -5.89 3.76
N PHE A 149 0.16 -5.74 2.80
CA PHE A 149 0.12 -6.51 1.56
C PHE A 149 0.21 -8.03 1.84
N LEU A 150 1.16 -8.47 2.68
CA LEU A 150 1.30 -9.89 3.03
C LEU A 150 0.13 -10.39 3.87
N GLN A 151 -0.37 -9.60 4.82
CA GLN A 151 -1.54 -9.92 5.63
C GLN A 151 -2.78 -10.09 4.76
N ARG A 152 -2.98 -9.24 3.75
CA ARG A 152 -4.06 -9.39 2.77
C ARG A 152 -3.97 -10.71 2.01
N LEU A 153 -2.77 -11.13 1.59
CA LEU A 153 -2.58 -12.43 0.94
C LEU A 153 -2.83 -13.60 1.90
N SER A 154 -2.28 -13.56 3.11
CA SER A 154 -2.46 -14.62 4.12
C SER A 154 -3.90 -14.79 4.60
N SER A 155 -4.68 -13.71 4.63
CA SER A 155 -6.10 -13.74 5.00
C SER A 155 -7.00 -14.26 3.87
N HIS A 156 -6.50 -14.30 2.62
CA HIS A 156 -7.29 -14.73 1.48
C HIS A 156 -7.25 -16.27 1.35
N PRO A 157 -8.40 -16.95 1.21
CA PRO A 157 -8.47 -18.42 1.23
C PRO A 157 -7.74 -19.10 0.07
N VAL A 158 -7.53 -18.37 -1.02
CA VAL A 158 -6.78 -18.85 -2.20
C VAL A 158 -5.30 -18.47 -2.12
N PHE A 159 -4.97 -17.20 -1.82
CA PHE A 159 -3.58 -16.72 -1.89
C PHE A 159 -2.71 -17.27 -0.75
N SER A 160 -3.29 -17.53 0.42
CA SER A 160 -2.61 -18.19 1.54
C SER A 160 -2.04 -19.57 1.19
N LYS A 161 -2.56 -20.21 0.13
CA LYS A 161 -2.12 -21.52 -0.35
C LYS A 161 -1.25 -21.45 -1.60
N ASP A 162 -0.97 -20.24 -2.11
CA ASP A 162 -0.19 -20.05 -3.32
C ASP A 162 1.26 -20.51 -3.12
N ARG A 163 1.80 -21.21 -4.13
CA ARG A 163 3.15 -21.78 -4.06
C ARG A 163 4.23 -20.70 -4.07
N ASN A 164 4.07 -19.65 -4.87
CA ASN A 164 5.04 -18.55 -4.92
C ASN A 164 4.99 -17.71 -3.65
N PHE A 165 3.82 -17.56 -3.04
CA PHE A 165 3.70 -16.93 -1.73
C PHE A 165 4.38 -17.76 -0.64
N GLN A 166 4.23 -19.09 -0.64
CA GLN A 166 4.99 -19.95 0.28
C GLN A 166 6.50 -19.83 0.09
N ILE A 167 6.97 -19.83 -1.16
CA ILE A 167 8.39 -19.61 -1.48
C ILE A 167 8.84 -18.23 -0.98
N PHE A 168 8.02 -17.19 -1.19
CA PHE A 168 8.28 -15.86 -0.67
C PHE A 168 8.38 -15.83 0.86
N LEU A 169 7.65 -16.66 1.60
CA LEU A 169 7.75 -16.65 3.06
C LEU A 169 8.91 -17.52 3.57
N GLU A 170 9.17 -18.67 2.97
CA GLU A 170 10.01 -19.70 3.60
C GLU A 170 11.42 -19.81 2.99
N TYR A 171 11.64 -19.38 1.75
CA TYR A 171 12.94 -19.52 1.10
C TYR A 171 13.98 -18.60 1.76
N ASP A 172 15.01 -19.16 2.37
CA ASP A 172 15.97 -18.44 3.22
C ASP A 172 17.08 -17.72 2.45
N GLN A 173 17.24 -18.01 1.16
CA GLN A 173 18.20 -17.34 0.29
C GLN A 173 17.55 -16.18 -0.49
N ASP A 174 18.38 -15.38 -1.14
CA ASP A 174 17.91 -14.33 -2.06
C ASP A 174 17.07 -14.97 -3.17
N LEU A 175 15.83 -14.49 -3.31
CA LEU A 175 15.03 -14.75 -4.50
C LEU A 175 15.76 -14.03 -5.63
N SER A 176 16.55 -14.76 -6.42
CA SER A 176 17.23 -14.20 -7.59
C SER A 176 16.18 -13.90 -8.66
N VAL A 177 15.39 -12.84 -8.45
CA VAL A 177 14.35 -12.39 -9.35
C VAL A 177 15.04 -11.84 -10.58
N ARG A 178 15.08 -12.65 -11.65
CA ARG A 178 15.47 -12.17 -12.97
C ARG A 178 14.52 -11.03 -13.33
N ARG A 179 15.04 -9.80 -13.47
CA ARG A 179 14.30 -8.67 -14.03
C ARG A 179 13.74 -9.13 -15.38
N LYS A 180 12.41 -9.19 -15.52
CA LYS A 180 11.77 -9.51 -16.80
C LYS A 180 12.30 -8.54 -17.85
N ASN A 181 12.83 -9.06 -18.95
CA ASN A 181 13.28 -8.21 -20.04
C ASN A 181 12.09 -7.46 -20.63
N ALA A 182 12.28 -6.29 -21.26
CA ALA A 182 11.18 -5.50 -21.83
C ALA A 182 10.25 -6.35 -22.74
N LYS A 183 10.79 -7.37 -23.41
CA LYS A 183 10.04 -8.33 -24.25
C LYS A 183 9.18 -9.33 -23.43
N GLU A 184 9.64 -9.76 -22.26
CA GLU A 184 8.89 -10.63 -21.33
C GLU A 184 7.84 -9.82 -20.56
N PHE A 185 8.15 -8.57 -20.22
CA PHE A 185 7.19 -7.60 -19.69
C PHE A 185 6.08 -7.25 -20.70
N PHE A 186 6.41 -7.17 -22.00
CA PHE A 186 5.43 -7.00 -23.08
C PHE A 186 4.68 -8.29 -23.43
N GLY A 187 5.19 -9.46 -23.06
CA GLY A 187 4.65 -10.78 -23.44
C GLY A 187 3.84 -11.48 -22.34
N GLY A 188 4.01 -11.10 -21.07
CA GLY A 188 3.17 -11.56 -19.96
C GLY A 188 1.74 -11.04 -20.09
N PHE A 189 0.78 -11.71 -19.45
CA PHE A 189 -0.65 -11.53 -19.62
C PHE A 189 -1.21 -10.09 -19.40
N PHE A 190 -0.41 -9.09 -18.98
CA PHE A 190 -0.88 -7.72 -18.75
C PHE A 190 -0.08 -6.59 -19.42
N LYS A 191 -0.73 -6.08 -20.48
CA LYS A 191 -0.72 -4.71 -21.00
C LYS A 191 -1.08 -3.68 -19.92
N ASN A 192 -0.21 -3.39 -18.95
CA ASN A 192 -0.40 -2.17 -18.14
C ASN A 192 -0.15 -0.89 -18.96
N MET A 193 0.42 -1.00 -20.18
CA MET A 193 0.75 0.12 -21.07
C MET A 193 0.07 0.12 -22.45
N VAL A 194 -0.77 -0.87 -22.78
CA VAL A 194 -1.63 -0.85 -23.99
C VAL A 194 -3.09 -0.76 -23.58
N LYS A 195 -3.40 0.21 -22.71
CA LYS A 195 -4.78 0.48 -22.29
C LYS A 195 -5.59 1.06 -23.46
N SER A 196 -5.02 1.98 -24.25
CA SER A 196 -5.83 2.77 -25.19
C SER A 196 -6.47 2.02 -26.37
N ALA A 197 -5.97 0.85 -26.81
CA ALA A 197 -6.56 0.11 -27.94
C ALA A 197 -7.45 -1.06 -27.48
N ASP A 198 -7.03 -1.80 -26.44
CA ASP A 198 -7.84 -2.86 -25.84
C ASP A 198 -9.01 -2.31 -25.03
N GLU A 199 -8.84 -1.18 -24.33
CA GLU A 199 -9.93 -0.54 -23.56
C GLU A 199 -11.03 0.00 -24.49
N VAL A 200 -10.69 0.42 -25.72
CA VAL A 200 -11.67 0.82 -26.73
C VAL A 200 -12.42 -0.40 -27.28
N LEU A 201 -11.73 -1.54 -27.49
CA LEU A 201 -12.39 -2.79 -27.87
C LEU A 201 -13.28 -3.35 -26.76
N ILE A 202 -12.80 -3.30 -25.50
CA ILE A 202 -13.47 -3.86 -24.33
C ILE A 202 -14.59 -2.94 -23.82
N SER A 203 -14.49 -1.62 -24.02
CA SER A 203 -15.58 -0.68 -23.68
C SER A 203 -16.79 -0.80 -24.62
N GLY A 204 -16.60 -1.30 -25.85
CA GLY A 204 -17.68 -1.58 -26.81
C GLY A 204 -18.44 -2.88 -26.54
N ILE A 205 -17.90 -3.80 -25.73
CA ILE A 205 -18.58 -5.02 -25.31
C ILE A 205 -19.54 -4.66 -24.17
N LYS A 206 -20.84 -4.65 -24.48
CA LYS A 206 -21.88 -4.42 -23.49
C LYS A 206 -22.01 -5.67 -22.62
N ASP A 207 -21.66 -5.56 -21.35
CA ASP A 207 -21.87 -6.64 -20.41
C ASP A 207 -23.38 -6.87 -20.25
N VAL A 208 -23.83 -8.09 -20.52
CA VAL A 208 -25.24 -8.46 -20.37
C VAL A 208 -25.56 -8.73 -18.89
N ASP A 209 -24.54 -8.96 -18.06
CA ASP A 209 -24.71 -9.14 -16.62
C ASP A 209 -24.85 -7.78 -15.91
N GLU A 210 -26.08 -7.52 -15.45
CA GLU A 210 -26.46 -6.28 -14.77
C GLU A 210 -25.60 -6.01 -13.52
N PHE A 211 -25.19 -7.05 -12.79
CA PHE A 211 -24.36 -6.88 -11.59
C PHE A 211 -23.01 -6.26 -11.93
N PHE A 212 -22.32 -6.78 -12.95
CA PHE A 212 -20.99 -6.29 -13.31
C PHE A 212 -21.01 -4.90 -13.93
N GLU A 213 -22.06 -4.55 -14.67
CA GLU A 213 -22.22 -3.20 -15.21
C GLU A 213 -22.48 -2.17 -14.09
N GLN A 214 -23.31 -2.53 -13.10
CA GLN A 214 -23.51 -1.71 -11.90
C GLN A 214 -22.23 -1.54 -11.10
N GLU A 215 -21.49 -2.62 -10.84
CA GLU A 215 -20.21 -2.56 -10.11
C GLU A 215 -19.15 -1.77 -10.87
N LYS A 216 -19.06 -1.89 -12.20
CA LYS A 216 -18.18 -1.08 -13.04
C LYS A 216 -18.49 0.41 -12.89
N THR A 217 -19.76 0.78 -13.02
CA THR A 217 -20.21 2.18 -12.88
C THR A 217 -19.89 2.70 -11.47
N PHE A 218 -20.21 1.92 -10.44
CA PHE A 218 -19.90 2.24 -9.05
C PHE A 218 -18.41 2.44 -8.83
N LEU A 219 -17.55 1.52 -9.27
CA LEU A 219 -16.10 1.61 -9.05
C LEU A 219 -15.48 2.79 -9.79
N LEU A 220 -15.96 3.15 -10.98
CA LEU A 220 -15.49 4.32 -11.72
C LEU A 220 -15.81 5.63 -10.99
N ASP A 221 -17.06 5.81 -10.59
CA ASP A 221 -17.50 6.99 -9.81
C ASP A 221 -16.80 7.04 -8.45
N TYR A 222 -16.75 5.91 -7.75
CA TYR A 222 -16.14 5.81 -6.43
C TYR A 222 -14.62 6.05 -6.48
N PHE A 223 -13.92 5.54 -7.49
CA PHE A 223 -12.50 5.84 -7.70
C PHE A 223 -12.27 7.34 -7.88
N SER A 224 -13.10 8.00 -8.70
CA SER A 224 -13.02 9.46 -8.91
C SER A 224 -13.15 10.23 -7.59
N LYS A 225 -14.15 9.87 -6.79
CA LYS A 225 -14.39 10.47 -5.46
C LYS A 225 -13.24 10.25 -4.49
N ILE A 226 -12.68 9.03 -4.43
CA ILE A 226 -11.55 8.73 -3.55
C ILE A 226 -10.27 9.42 -4.02
N LYS A 227 -10.04 9.52 -5.34
CA LYS A 227 -8.91 10.27 -5.89
C LYS A 227 -9.00 11.76 -5.54
N ASP A 228 -10.16 12.37 -5.71
CA ASP A 228 -10.39 13.78 -5.32
C ASP A 228 -10.23 13.99 -3.81
N ALA A 229 -10.80 13.10 -2.99
CA ALA A 229 -10.63 13.13 -1.53
C ALA A 229 -9.15 12.99 -1.13
N THR A 230 -8.39 12.12 -1.79
CA THR A 230 -6.94 11.95 -1.56
C THR A 230 -6.21 13.27 -1.84
N ALA A 231 -6.47 13.91 -2.98
CA ALA A 231 -5.82 15.17 -3.34
C ALA A 231 -6.16 16.31 -2.36
N LYS A 232 -7.40 16.36 -1.86
CA LYS A 232 -7.83 17.31 -0.84
C LYS A 232 -7.16 17.05 0.51
N ALA A 233 -7.08 15.79 0.95
CA ALA A 233 -6.39 15.41 2.18
C ALA A 233 -4.89 15.76 2.13
N GLU A 234 -4.23 15.51 1.00
CA GLU A 234 -2.83 15.92 0.80
C GLU A 234 -2.63 17.43 0.85
N LYS A 235 -3.58 18.21 0.30
CA LYS A 235 -3.55 19.66 0.38
C LYS A 235 -3.70 20.13 1.83
N MET A 236 -4.60 19.52 2.59
CA MET A 236 -4.80 19.80 4.01
C MET A 236 -3.52 19.51 4.81
N THR A 237 -2.92 18.33 4.65
CA THR A 237 -1.64 17.98 5.29
C THR A 237 -0.54 19.00 4.96
N ARG A 238 -0.43 19.43 3.69
CA ARG A 238 0.54 20.47 3.31
C ARG A 238 0.25 21.81 4.00
N SER A 239 -1.01 22.21 4.09
CA SER A 239 -1.38 23.44 4.81
C SER A 239 -1.00 23.38 6.29
N HIS A 240 -1.25 22.27 6.99
CA HIS A 240 -0.81 22.11 8.38
C HIS A 240 0.72 22.13 8.52
N LYS A 241 1.47 21.52 7.58
CA LYS A 241 2.94 21.61 7.57
C LYS A 241 3.41 23.06 7.41
N ASN A 242 2.83 23.82 6.48
CA ASN A 242 3.17 25.23 6.30
C ASN A 242 2.86 26.06 7.55
N VAL A 243 1.73 25.83 8.22
CA VAL A 243 1.39 26.55 9.46
C VAL A 243 2.36 26.17 10.59
N ALA A 244 2.78 24.90 10.66
CA ALA A 244 3.81 24.48 11.61
C ALA A 244 5.15 25.19 11.35
N ASP A 245 5.55 25.32 10.09
CA ASP A 245 6.76 26.04 9.68
C ASP A 245 6.67 27.54 10.04
N ASP A 246 5.52 28.18 9.80
CA ASP A 246 5.26 29.57 10.19
C ASP A 246 5.36 29.74 11.71
N TYR A 247 4.81 28.80 12.49
CA TYR A 247 4.94 28.80 13.96
C TYR A 247 6.40 28.65 14.40
N ILE A 248 7.23 27.88 13.68
CA ILE A 248 8.66 27.75 13.96
C ILE A 248 9.36 29.10 13.76
N HIS A 249 9.08 29.79 12.66
CA HIS A 249 9.64 31.11 12.40
C HIS A 249 9.19 32.16 13.44
N ILE A 250 7.90 32.19 13.78
CA ILE A 250 7.38 33.10 14.81
C ILE A 250 8.01 32.77 16.16
N SER A 251 8.03 31.50 16.58
CA SER A 251 8.60 31.09 17.85
C SER A 251 10.09 31.38 17.94
N ALA A 252 10.88 31.19 16.88
CA ALA A 252 12.28 31.58 16.87
C ALA A 252 12.45 33.10 17.11
N THR A 253 11.57 33.92 16.53
CA THR A 253 11.58 35.37 16.72
C THR A 253 11.15 35.77 18.14
N VAL A 254 10.17 35.07 18.72
CA VAL A 254 9.62 35.33 20.06
C VAL A 254 10.47 34.71 21.18
N SER A 255 11.19 33.62 20.94
CA SER A 255 12.11 33.00 21.91
C SER A 255 13.29 33.91 22.21
N ASN A 256 13.69 34.79 21.27
CA ASN A 256 14.60 35.91 21.53
C ASN A 256 14.02 36.93 22.55
N ILE A 257 12.74 36.79 22.91
CA ILE A 257 11.98 37.64 23.87
C ILE A 257 11.50 36.80 25.07
N GLY A 258 11.77 35.48 25.12
CA GLY A 258 11.61 34.64 26.32
C GLY A 258 10.31 33.82 26.48
N ALA A 259 9.58 33.46 25.41
CA ALA A 259 8.39 32.59 25.51
C ALA A 259 8.63 31.14 25.05
N GLU A 260 7.86 30.19 25.60
CA GLU A 260 7.92 28.75 25.27
C GLU A 260 7.47 28.40 23.84
N ASP A 261 7.97 27.25 23.37
CA ASP A 261 7.95 26.78 21.98
C ASP A 261 6.61 26.12 21.57
N ASN A 262 5.78 26.84 20.80
CA ASN A 262 4.43 26.44 20.37
C ASN A 262 4.38 25.55 19.11
N THR A 263 5.54 25.22 18.54
CA THR A 263 5.70 24.63 17.20
C THR A 263 5.24 23.18 17.08
N LYS A 264 5.24 22.44 18.19
CA LYS A 264 5.05 20.98 18.21
C LYS A 264 3.60 20.53 18.05
N VAL A 265 2.61 21.40 18.26
CA VAL A 265 1.19 21.00 18.20
C VAL A 265 0.72 20.84 16.77
N GLU A 266 1.00 21.81 15.90
CA GLU A 266 0.54 21.80 14.52
C GLU A 266 1.24 20.72 13.67
N GLY A 267 2.55 20.52 13.87
CA GLY A 267 3.28 19.44 13.21
C GLY A 267 2.76 18.04 13.58
N ARG A 268 2.24 17.87 14.81
CA ARG A 268 1.56 16.62 15.22
C ARG A 268 0.22 16.45 14.54
N VAL A 269 -0.59 17.51 14.42
CA VAL A 269 -1.86 17.49 13.66
C VAL A 269 -1.59 17.05 12.22
N ALA A 270 -0.61 17.67 11.56
CA ALA A 270 -0.23 17.32 10.19
C ALA A 270 0.13 15.83 10.05
N SER A 271 0.93 15.32 10.99
CA SER A 271 1.40 13.93 10.98
C SER A 271 0.27 12.93 11.23
N ASP A 272 -0.57 13.18 12.23
CA ASP A 272 -1.70 12.31 12.58
C ASP A 272 -2.74 12.29 11.44
N GLN A 273 -3.04 13.44 10.83
CA GLN A 273 -3.90 13.54 9.65
C GLN A 273 -3.33 12.80 8.43
N GLU A 274 -2.02 12.93 8.17
CA GLU A 274 -1.36 12.22 7.08
C GLU A 274 -1.50 10.71 7.26
N LEU A 275 -1.15 10.22 8.44
CA LEU A 275 -1.14 8.80 8.76
C LEU A 275 -2.54 8.18 8.78
N LYS A 276 -3.55 8.90 9.28
CA LYS A 276 -4.90 8.34 9.47
C LYS A 276 -5.82 8.59 8.28
N LEU A 277 -5.81 9.79 7.69
CA LEU A 277 -6.72 10.10 6.59
C LEU A 277 -6.08 9.84 5.23
N THR A 278 -4.94 10.46 4.98
CA THR A 278 -4.31 10.45 3.65
C THR A 278 -3.84 9.04 3.26
N GLU A 279 -3.25 8.29 4.17
CA GLU A 279 -2.80 6.91 3.88
C GLU A 279 -3.95 5.95 3.60
N LEU A 280 -5.06 6.02 4.36
CA LEU A 280 -6.23 5.20 4.09
C LEU A 280 -6.78 5.47 2.68
N LEU A 281 -6.91 6.76 2.32
CA LEU A 281 -7.40 7.17 1.01
C LEU A 281 -6.47 6.70 -0.12
N ARG A 282 -5.14 6.84 0.05
CA ARG A 282 -4.14 6.32 -0.90
C ARG A 282 -4.22 4.81 -1.04
N TYR A 283 -4.37 4.07 0.05
CA TYR A 283 -4.54 2.62 0.03
C TYR A 283 -5.79 2.23 -0.76
N TYR A 284 -6.96 2.80 -0.40
CA TYR A 284 -8.21 2.46 -1.08
C TYR A 284 -8.26 2.94 -2.53
N MET A 285 -7.59 4.04 -2.89
CA MET A 285 -7.43 4.42 -4.29
C MET A 285 -6.77 3.28 -5.09
N ARG A 286 -5.71 2.65 -4.55
CA ARG A 286 -5.04 1.50 -5.18
C ARG A 286 -5.88 0.22 -5.13
N ASP A 287 -6.55 -0.07 -4.01
CA ASP A 287 -7.41 -1.26 -3.85
C ASP A 287 -8.63 -1.21 -4.81
N ILE A 288 -9.21 -0.01 -5.04
CA ILE A 288 -10.24 0.21 -6.06
C ILE A 288 -9.69 -0.02 -7.46
N GLN A 289 -8.45 0.41 -7.73
CA GLN A 289 -7.82 0.13 -9.02
C GLN A 289 -7.63 -1.38 -9.24
N ALA A 290 -7.24 -2.14 -8.22
CA ALA A 290 -7.18 -3.60 -8.30
C ALA A 290 -8.56 -4.24 -8.57
N ALA A 291 -9.64 -3.71 -7.98
CA ALA A 291 -11.01 -4.14 -8.28
C ALA A 291 -11.41 -3.84 -9.74
N LYS A 292 -11.01 -2.68 -10.28
CA LYS A 292 -11.19 -2.37 -11.71
C LYS A 292 -10.38 -3.30 -12.61
N ASP A 293 -9.18 -3.68 -12.20
CA ASP A 293 -8.33 -4.60 -12.96
C ASP A 293 -8.92 -6.02 -12.98
N LEU A 294 -9.61 -6.46 -11.92
CA LEU A 294 -10.45 -7.67 -11.95
C LEU A 294 -11.54 -7.56 -13.02
N LEU A 295 -12.31 -6.47 -13.04
CA LEU A 295 -13.37 -6.27 -14.05
C LEU A 295 -12.80 -6.31 -15.47
N TYR A 296 -11.65 -5.67 -15.69
CA TYR A 296 -10.95 -5.71 -16.97
C TYR A 296 -10.55 -7.14 -17.38
N ARG A 297 -9.99 -7.91 -16.45
CA ARG A 297 -9.60 -9.32 -16.67
C ARG A 297 -10.80 -10.19 -17.03
N ARG A 298 -11.92 -10.03 -16.32
CA ARG A 298 -13.17 -10.71 -16.64
C ARG A 298 -13.72 -10.31 -18.00
N ALA A 299 -13.73 -9.02 -18.33
CA ALA A 299 -14.22 -8.53 -19.62
C ALA A 299 -13.38 -9.04 -20.80
N ARG A 300 -12.07 -9.24 -20.60
CA ARG A 300 -11.21 -9.89 -21.59
C ARG A 300 -11.60 -11.37 -21.81
N ALA A 301 -11.87 -12.10 -20.74
CA ALA A 301 -12.36 -13.49 -20.86
C ALA A 301 -13.71 -13.58 -21.58
N LEU A 302 -14.60 -12.59 -21.38
CA LEU A 302 -15.84 -12.46 -22.16
C LEU A 302 -15.56 -12.25 -23.64
N ALA A 303 -14.66 -11.33 -23.98
CA ALA A 303 -14.26 -11.08 -25.36
C ALA A 303 -13.68 -12.34 -26.03
N ASP A 304 -12.82 -13.07 -25.32
CA ASP A 304 -12.26 -14.35 -25.80
C ASP A 304 -13.36 -15.39 -26.03
N TYR A 305 -14.34 -15.47 -25.13
CA TYR A 305 -15.51 -16.33 -25.29
C TYR A 305 -16.37 -15.94 -26.51
N GLU A 306 -16.70 -14.66 -26.70
CA GLU A 306 -17.44 -14.20 -27.88
C GLU A 306 -16.70 -14.47 -29.19
N ASN A 307 -15.38 -14.31 -29.19
CA ASN A 307 -14.54 -14.62 -30.34
C ASN A 307 -14.51 -16.13 -30.62
N SER A 308 -14.48 -16.97 -29.58
CA SER A 308 -14.56 -18.42 -29.71
C SER A 308 -15.91 -18.88 -30.27
N ASN A 309 -17.02 -18.21 -29.90
CA ASN A 309 -18.34 -18.47 -30.47
C ASN A 309 -18.37 -18.17 -31.98
N LYS A 310 -17.86 -17.00 -32.40
CA LYS A 310 -17.76 -16.64 -33.83
C LYS A 310 -16.88 -17.61 -34.61
N ALA A 311 -15.80 -18.09 -34.00
CA ALA A 311 -14.91 -19.08 -34.61
C ALA A 311 -15.62 -20.43 -34.79
N LEU A 312 -16.41 -20.86 -33.80
CA LEU A 312 -17.22 -22.06 -33.86
C LEU A 312 -18.29 -21.97 -34.95
N ASP A 313 -19.01 -20.85 -35.06
CA ASP A 313 -19.99 -20.65 -36.13
C ASP A 313 -19.35 -20.74 -37.52
N LYS A 314 -18.15 -20.17 -37.68
CA LYS A 314 -17.37 -20.26 -38.92
C LYS A 314 -16.91 -21.69 -39.23
N ALA A 315 -16.52 -22.47 -38.21
CA ALA A 315 -16.15 -23.87 -38.36
C ALA A 315 -17.35 -24.72 -38.80
N ARG A 316 -18.53 -24.47 -38.20
CA ARG A 316 -19.80 -25.12 -38.57
C ARG A 316 -20.22 -24.79 -40.00
N LEU A 317 -20.16 -23.52 -40.40
CA LEU A 317 -20.48 -23.10 -41.78
C LEU A 317 -19.56 -23.73 -42.83
N LYS A 318 -18.30 -24.00 -42.48
CA LYS A 318 -17.32 -24.64 -43.37
C LYS A 318 -17.28 -26.16 -43.26
N SER A 319 -18.06 -26.75 -42.34
CA SER A 319 -18.01 -28.17 -41.99
C SER A 319 -16.59 -28.70 -41.73
N LYS A 320 -15.73 -27.86 -41.12
CA LYS A 320 -14.30 -28.16 -40.91
C LYS A 320 -13.87 -27.76 -39.51
N ASP A 321 -13.04 -28.60 -38.87
CA ASP A 321 -12.42 -28.35 -37.56
C ASP A 321 -13.43 -28.11 -36.42
N ILE A 322 -14.68 -28.58 -36.56
CA ILE A 322 -15.77 -28.36 -35.59
C ILE A 322 -15.41 -28.84 -34.18
N PRO A 323 -14.89 -30.09 -33.96
CA PRO A 323 -14.61 -30.55 -32.61
C PRO A 323 -13.57 -29.69 -31.88
N GLN A 324 -12.57 -29.18 -32.60
CA GLN A 324 -11.54 -28.31 -32.04
C GLN A 324 -12.10 -26.93 -31.66
N ALA A 325 -12.99 -26.38 -32.50
CA ALA A 325 -13.63 -25.10 -32.22
C ALA A 325 -14.63 -25.20 -31.05
N GLU A 326 -15.35 -26.32 -30.93
CA GLU A 326 -16.25 -26.61 -29.81
C GLU A 326 -15.48 -26.74 -28.50
N GLU A 327 -14.37 -27.46 -28.50
CA GLU A 327 -13.53 -27.59 -27.30
C GLU A 327 -12.94 -26.24 -26.87
N ASN A 328 -12.44 -25.42 -27.80
CA ASN A 328 -11.93 -24.09 -27.48
C ASN A 328 -13.03 -23.17 -26.91
N GLN A 329 -14.22 -23.19 -27.51
CA GLN A 329 -15.36 -22.42 -27.03
C GLN A 329 -15.77 -22.85 -25.61
N ARG A 330 -15.79 -24.16 -25.35
CA ARG A 330 -16.09 -24.73 -24.04
C ARG A 330 -15.08 -24.26 -22.98
N GLN A 331 -13.79 -24.26 -23.30
CA GLN A 331 -12.75 -23.78 -22.39
C GLN A 331 -12.86 -22.28 -22.10
N CYS A 332 -13.11 -21.45 -23.12
CA CYS A 332 -13.34 -20.02 -22.94
C CYS A 332 -14.56 -19.73 -22.06
N LEU A 333 -15.66 -20.45 -22.26
CA LEU A 333 -16.87 -20.33 -21.44
C LEU A 333 -16.58 -20.70 -19.97
N GLN A 334 -15.98 -21.87 -19.74
CA GLN A 334 -15.65 -22.33 -18.38
C GLN A 334 -14.73 -21.33 -17.65
N LYS A 335 -13.76 -20.74 -18.36
CA LYS A 335 -12.91 -19.68 -17.82
C LYS A 335 -13.73 -18.46 -17.46
N PHE A 336 -14.55 -17.94 -18.39
CA PHE A 336 -15.39 -16.76 -18.14
C PHE A 336 -16.35 -16.96 -16.95
N ASP A 337 -16.99 -18.13 -16.85
CA ASP A 337 -17.92 -18.44 -15.76
C ASP A 337 -17.21 -18.48 -14.40
N LYS A 338 -16.06 -19.17 -14.32
CA LYS A 338 -15.25 -19.23 -13.08
C LYS A 338 -14.78 -17.84 -12.63
N LEU A 339 -14.36 -16.99 -13.56
CA LEU A 339 -13.95 -15.62 -13.28
C LEU A 339 -15.12 -14.74 -12.85
N SER A 340 -16.31 -14.97 -13.41
CA SER A 340 -17.54 -14.27 -13.02
C SER A 340 -17.98 -14.66 -11.61
N GLU A 341 -17.95 -15.96 -11.27
CA GLU A 341 -18.33 -16.43 -9.95
C GLU A 341 -17.41 -15.86 -8.86
N SER A 342 -16.10 -16.05 -9.02
CA SER A 342 -15.09 -15.53 -8.09
C SER A 342 -15.12 -13.99 -8.03
N GLY A 343 -15.26 -13.33 -9.18
CA GLY A 343 -15.32 -11.87 -9.26
C GLY A 343 -16.50 -11.28 -8.48
N LYS A 344 -17.66 -11.93 -8.52
CA LYS A 344 -18.85 -11.50 -7.77
C LYS A 344 -18.63 -11.62 -6.25
N GLN A 345 -18.02 -12.72 -5.80
CA GLN A 345 -17.67 -12.92 -4.40
C GLN A 345 -16.67 -11.85 -3.91
N GLU A 346 -15.67 -11.56 -4.72
CA GLU A 346 -14.59 -10.62 -4.41
C GLU A 346 -15.07 -9.17 -4.35
N LEU A 347 -15.90 -8.72 -5.30
CA LEU A 347 -16.50 -7.39 -5.29
C LEU A 347 -17.43 -7.20 -4.07
N THR A 348 -18.18 -8.25 -3.72
CA THR A 348 -19.03 -8.24 -2.51
C THR A 348 -18.19 -8.14 -1.24
N SER A 349 -17.12 -8.93 -1.14
CA SER A 349 -16.17 -8.88 -0.01
C SER A 349 -15.48 -7.52 0.08
N PHE A 350 -15.04 -6.96 -1.04
CA PHE A 350 -14.45 -5.62 -1.13
C PHE A 350 -15.38 -4.55 -0.57
N LYS A 351 -16.67 -4.57 -0.94
CA LYS A 351 -17.67 -3.64 -0.41
C LYS A 351 -17.76 -3.71 1.11
N GLY A 352 -17.82 -4.92 1.68
CA GLY A 352 -17.87 -5.13 3.13
C GLY A 352 -16.61 -4.62 3.84
N ARG A 353 -15.43 -5.08 3.40
CA ARG A 353 -14.13 -4.67 3.98
C ARG A 353 -13.94 -3.16 3.96
N ARG A 354 -14.27 -2.52 2.83
CA ARG A 354 -14.16 -1.07 2.66
C ARG A 354 -14.99 -0.30 3.68
N VAL A 355 -16.26 -0.66 3.84
CA VAL A 355 -17.17 0.03 4.76
C VAL A 355 -16.65 -0.06 6.20
N VAL A 356 -16.17 -1.23 6.62
CA VAL A 356 -15.59 -1.43 7.95
C VAL A 356 -14.35 -0.57 8.15
N ALA A 357 -13.42 -0.57 7.19
CA ALA A 357 -12.18 0.19 7.30
C ALA A 357 -12.42 1.70 7.36
N PHE A 358 -13.26 2.25 6.45
CA PHE A 358 -13.59 3.67 6.47
C PHE A 358 -14.34 4.06 7.74
N ARG A 359 -15.26 3.23 8.24
CA ARG A 359 -15.98 3.50 9.48
C ARG A 359 -15.02 3.60 10.67
N LYS A 360 -14.15 2.59 10.85
CA LYS A 360 -13.14 2.58 11.93
C LYS A 360 -12.27 3.83 11.85
N ASN A 361 -11.76 4.13 10.66
CA ASN A 361 -10.87 5.26 10.45
C ASN A 361 -11.53 6.62 10.70
N LEU A 362 -12.79 6.82 10.27
CA LEU A 362 -13.50 8.08 10.49
C LEU A 362 -13.79 8.31 11.98
N ILE A 363 -14.06 7.25 12.75
CA ILE A 363 -14.22 7.34 14.20
C ILE A 363 -12.90 7.75 14.84
N GLU A 364 -11.81 7.03 14.55
CA GLU A 364 -10.47 7.34 15.08
C GLU A 364 -10.02 8.77 14.70
N MET A 365 -10.34 9.19 13.47
CA MET A 365 -10.04 10.54 13.00
C MET A 365 -10.80 11.61 13.78
N ALA A 366 -12.09 11.40 14.04
CA ALA A 366 -12.89 12.34 14.84
C ALA A 366 -12.37 12.43 16.28
N GLU A 367 -11.97 11.31 16.88
CA GLU A 367 -11.36 11.28 18.22
C GLU A 367 -10.04 12.05 18.26
N LEU A 368 -9.21 11.91 17.22
CA LEU A 368 -7.96 12.67 17.07
C LEU A 368 -8.21 14.17 16.92
N GLU A 369 -9.15 14.58 16.06
CA GLU A 369 -9.51 16.00 15.90
C GLU A 369 -9.98 16.62 17.22
N ILE A 370 -10.80 15.91 18.01
CA ILE A 370 -11.21 16.37 19.34
C ILE A 370 -10.00 16.51 20.28
N LYS A 371 -9.06 15.55 20.24
CA LYS A 371 -7.84 15.60 21.04
C LYS A 371 -6.95 16.78 20.64
N HIS A 372 -6.77 17.02 19.34
CA HIS A 372 -6.01 18.15 18.83
C HIS A 372 -6.63 19.48 19.26
N ALA A 373 -7.94 19.64 19.08
CA ALA A 373 -8.66 20.85 19.51
C ALA A 373 -8.47 21.13 21.01
N LYS A 374 -8.63 20.10 21.86
CA LYS A 374 -8.40 20.22 23.32
C LYS A 374 -6.98 20.64 23.65
N ASN A 375 -5.98 20.05 22.99
CA ASN A 375 -4.57 20.41 23.18
C ASN A 375 -4.30 21.87 22.77
N SER A 376 -4.84 22.31 21.63
CA SER A 376 -4.71 23.69 21.17
C SER A 376 -5.39 24.67 22.12
N THR A 377 -6.59 24.35 22.64
CA THR A 377 -7.26 25.19 23.63
C THR A 377 -6.45 25.29 24.93
N ALA A 378 -5.94 24.17 25.44
CA ALA A 378 -5.14 24.15 26.66
C ALA A 378 -3.85 24.97 26.51
N LEU A 379 -3.19 24.87 25.35
CA LEU A 379 -2.01 25.67 25.03
C LEU A 379 -2.32 27.17 25.02
N LEU A 380 -3.36 27.59 24.29
CA LEU A 380 -3.77 28.99 24.22
C LEU A 380 -4.16 29.55 25.58
N GLN A 381 -4.85 28.76 26.41
CA GLN A 381 -5.19 29.14 27.77
C GLN A 381 -3.93 29.36 28.64
N GLY A 382 -2.95 28.46 28.54
CA GLY A 382 -1.65 28.62 29.22
C GLY A 382 -0.91 29.88 28.78
N CYS A 383 -0.88 30.17 27.48
CA CYS A 383 -0.31 31.41 26.94
C CYS A 383 -1.00 32.66 27.51
N ILE A 384 -2.33 32.66 27.59
CA ILE A 384 -3.10 33.78 28.16
C ILE A 384 -2.78 33.95 29.65
N GLU A 385 -2.65 32.87 30.40
CA GLU A 385 -2.32 32.91 31.82
C GLU A 385 -0.92 33.49 32.07
N MET A 386 0.08 33.08 31.28
CA MET A 386 1.43 33.66 31.35
C MET A 386 1.43 35.17 31.06
N LEU A 387 0.63 35.62 30.08
CA LEU A 387 0.52 37.04 29.73
C LEU A 387 -0.24 37.87 30.78
N LYS A 388 -1.03 37.25 31.66
CA LYS A 388 -1.71 37.95 32.76
C LYS A 388 -0.82 38.15 33.99
N VAL A 389 0.23 37.34 34.12
CA VAL A 389 1.14 37.34 35.28
C VAL A 389 2.34 38.27 35.07
N ASN A 390 2.68 38.58 33.81
CA ASN A 390 3.56 39.68 33.42
C ASN A 390 2.77 40.99 33.25
#